data_AF-A0A6S7IFC6-F1
#
_entry.id   AF-A0A6S7IFC6-F1
#
_cell.length_a   1.000
_cell.length_b   1.000
_cell.length_c   1.000
_cell.angle_alpha   90.00
_cell.angle_beta   90.00
_cell.angle_gamma   90.00
#
_symmetry.space_group_name_H-M   'P 1'
#
loop_
_entity.id
_entity.type
_entity.pdbx_description
1 polymer ?
#
loop_
_entity_poly.entity_id
_entity_poly.type
_entity_poly.pdbx_seq_one_letter_code
_entity_poly.pdbx_strand_id
1 'polypeptide(L)'
;MELKKAINTYKQRASVVGESTFKWLENYTTVMFKPSDTSDGPSFESYLLSFNNLSCDTSSKDPDPFDSDNLGMLNLSSPVLSSNEVVRRSRPERASFTSSSTIADAPLNFRTERDTFVRLLLGEREAEFVDIRQMRFLVCTWNVNGQEPGGDLRRWFTTDDGAPDVIAVGFQELDLSAEAFMGRDSKREAEWLEKVRVGVNKVGKYEKVQFVRLVGMLLVVFIKIELHNYVQDVETREVGTGIMGMMGNKGGVAVRFRLFNTTVCFVNSHLAAHQEEVERRNQDYRDIMARLSFPRNSLGITDHDVVFWFGDLNYRIDLPNETVRNYIDTNQYHDLVEHDQLIAQMRNEKCFQKFKEGWIQFQPTYKYNPGTDDWDSEKDRIPAWCDRVLWWTSGNNSVQQMAYTSCPQLKLSDHKPVHALFNVNVKVVDKRREKSVLEEVVRELDKRENDFLPQVELNIKELHFGNIQFLEKKSQSFEIINVGQVAVQYTFIPKLQEKHFCKPWLIIDPCAGLVKQNDTKTVNIAVFVDKDSAGPLTAGKEKIEDILVLHLQGGKDIFVPITATYIPSVFGSCIESLVFLYRPIQDVPVAKLIDVECSQLDARPVDSKALDLPKELWLLVDHLQKHGMKEV
;
A
#
# COMPACT_ATOMS: atom_id res chain seq x y z
N MET A 1 -11.94 51.48 -7.65
CA MET A 1 -12.61 51.64 -8.97
C MET A 1 -13.38 52.96 -9.06
N GLU A 2 -14.16 53.32 -8.03
CA GLU A 2 -14.82 54.64 -7.90
C GLU A 2 -13.84 55.84 -7.93
N LEU A 3 -12.67 55.75 -7.28
CA LEU A 3 -11.68 56.85 -7.27
C LEU A 3 -11.08 57.16 -8.66
N LYS A 4 -10.83 56.13 -9.49
CA LYS A 4 -10.37 56.33 -10.88
C LYS A 4 -11.45 56.98 -11.74
N LYS A 5 -12.73 56.68 -11.47
CA LYS A 5 -13.89 57.26 -12.15
C LYS A 5 -14.07 58.74 -11.79
N ALA A 6 -13.90 59.09 -10.51
CA ALA A 6 -13.92 60.47 -10.04
C ALA A 6 -12.78 61.32 -10.63
N ILE A 7 -11.55 60.77 -10.67
CA ILE A 7 -10.37 61.45 -11.23
C ILE A 7 -10.54 61.71 -12.75
N ASN A 8 -11.07 60.75 -13.51
CA ASN A 8 -11.32 60.95 -14.94
C ASN A 8 -12.47 61.93 -15.22
N THR A 9 -13.51 61.93 -14.40
CA THR A 9 -14.64 62.87 -14.51
C THR A 9 -14.18 64.31 -14.25
N TYR A 10 -13.24 64.49 -13.32
CA TYR A 10 -12.65 65.80 -13.01
C TYR A 10 -11.73 66.30 -14.12
N LYS A 11 -10.88 65.42 -14.68
CA LYS A 11 -10.00 65.75 -15.82
C LYS A 11 -10.78 66.16 -17.07
N GLN A 12 -11.93 65.53 -17.34
CA GLN A 12 -12.79 65.94 -18.45
C GLN A 12 -13.45 67.31 -18.24
N ARG A 13 -13.88 67.64 -17.01
CA ARG A 13 -14.52 68.93 -16.72
C ARG A 13 -13.55 70.11 -16.70
N ALA A 14 -12.31 69.91 -16.27
CA ALA A 14 -11.27 70.94 -16.26
C ALA A 14 -10.89 71.42 -17.69
N SER A 15 -11.08 70.57 -18.71
CA SER A 15 -10.81 70.94 -20.12
C SER A 15 -11.87 71.84 -20.75
N VAL A 16 -13.06 71.98 -20.14
CA VAL A 16 -14.22 72.65 -20.73
C VAL A 16 -14.41 74.08 -20.23
N VAL A 17 -13.81 74.48 -19.09
CA VAL A 17 -14.14 75.75 -18.42
C VAL A 17 -13.01 76.78 -18.44
N GLY A 18 -11.83 76.47 -18.98
CA GLY A 18 -10.82 77.51 -19.28
C GLY A 18 -10.37 78.38 -18.10
N GLU A 19 -10.46 77.89 -16.85
CA GLU A 19 -9.87 78.50 -15.66
C GLU A 19 -8.77 77.58 -15.11
N SER A 20 -7.57 78.12 -14.97
CA SER A 20 -6.31 77.42 -14.69
C SER A 20 -5.69 77.79 -13.32
N THR A 21 -6.50 78.12 -12.31
CA THR A 21 -5.98 78.58 -11.00
C THR A 21 -6.65 77.90 -9.81
N PHE A 22 -5.80 77.51 -8.85
CA PHE A 22 -6.20 76.90 -7.58
C PHE A 22 -6.94 77.90 -6.69
N LYS A 23 -8.28 77.91 -6.74
CA LYS A 23 -9.14 78.68 -5.81
C LYS A 23 -8.94 78.37 -4.32
N TRP A 24 -8.23 77.29 -3.96
CA TRP A 24 -7.86 77.03 -2.56
C TRP A 24 -6.65 77.86 -2.09
N LEU A 25 -5.86 78.42 -3.02
CA LEU A 25 -4.68 79.23 -2.71
C LEU A 25 -5.04 80.70 -2.38
N GLU A 26 -6.13 81.24 -2.93
CA GLU A 26 -6.61 82.60 -2.61
C GLU A 26 -7.06 82.74 -1.15
N ASN A 27 -7.54 81.66 -0.52
CA ASN A 27 -7.93 81.65 0.89
C ASN A 27 -6.73 81.74 1.85
N TYR A 28 -5.50 81.44 1.40
CA TYR A 28 -4.31 81.43 2.25
C TYR A 28 -3.62 82.79 2.34
N THR A 29 -3.82 83.67 1.36
CA THR A 29 -3.25 85.04 1.35
C THR A 29 -3.91 86.00 2.34
N THR A 30 -5.16 85.75 2.73
CA THR A 30 -5.93 86.64 3.63
C THR A 30 -5.59 86.42 5.11
N VAL A 31 -4.94 85.29 5.45
CA VAL A 31 -4.59 84.93 6.83
C VAL A 31 -3.25 85.54 7.28
N MET A 32 -2.38 85.92 6.34
CA MET A 32 -1.00 86.34 6.65
C MET A 32 -0.75 87.85 6.74
N PHE A 33 -1.74 88.71 6.48
CA PHE A 33 -1.57 90.16 6.62
C PHE A 33 -2.84 90.89 7.10
N LYS A 34 -2.95 91.12 8.42
CA LYS A 34 -3.33 92.43 8.99
C LYS A 34 -2.87 92.55 10.47
N PRO A 35 -2.51 93.77 10.91
CA PRO A 35 -1.73 94.01 12.14
C PRO A 35 -2.59 94.05 13.40
N SER A 36 -1.91 93.83 14.52
CA SER A 36 -2.38 94.00 15.90
C SER A 36 -3.12 95.32 16.14
N ASP A 37 -4.34 95.25 16.69
CA ASP A 37 -4.79 96.17 17.74
C ASP A 37 -6.02 95.62 18.48
N THR A 38 -5.90 95.62 19.81
CA THR A 38 -6.93 95.48 20.87
C THR A 38 -7.59 94.11 21.14
N SER A 39 -7.24 93.62 22.35
CA SER A 39 -7.94 92.81 23.35
C SER A 39 -9.20 91.99 22.99
N ASP A 40 -9.15 90.72 23.42
CA ASP A 40 -10.22 89.73 23.60
C ASP A 40 -10.83 89.09 22.34
N GLY A 41 -10.37 87.88 22.02
CA GLY A 41 -10.96 86.98 21.01
C GLY A 41 -10.38 85.55 21.09
N PRO A 42 -11.17 84.49 20.84
CA PRO A 42 -10.95 83.15 21.41
C PRO A 42 -9.95 82.26 20.65
N SER A 43 -9.49 81.22 21.35
CA SER A 43 -8.52 80.22 20.89
C SER A 43 -9.02 79.33 19.74
N PHE A 44 -8.05 78.71 19.05
CA PHE A 44 -8.16 77.80 17.92
C PHE A 44 -9.04 76.55 18.17
N GLU A 45 -9.45 76.30 19.42
CA GLU A 45 -10.41 75.23 19.79
C GLU A 45 -11.86 75.53 19.36
N SER A 46 -12.20 76.77 18.98
CA SER A 46 -13.57 77.13 18.59
C SER A 46 -13.96 76.74 17.14
N TYR A 47 -13.02 76.29 16.30
CA TYR A 47 -13.33 75.85 14.92
C TYR A 47 -13.58 74.33 14.77
N LEU A 48 -13.32 73.53 15.81
CA LEU A 48 -13.49 72.06 15.76
C LEU A 48 -14.88 71.56 16.20
N LEU A 49 -15.76 72.44 16.67
CA LEU A 49 -17.08 72.08 17.22
C LEU A 49 -18.27 72.26 16.25
N SER A 50 -18.05 72.45 14.94
CA SER A 50 -19.15 72.62 13.97
C SER A 50 -19.42 71.42 13.04
N PHE A 51 -18.78 70.26 13.26
CA PHE A 51 -19.00 69.06 12.42
C PHE A 51 -19.57 67.82 13.13
N ASN A 52 -19.91 67.91 14.41
CA ASN A 52 -20.59 66.82 15.13
C ASN A 52 -21.95 67.29 15.66
N ASN A 53 -23.03 67.01 14.92
CA ASN A 53 -24.36 66.71 15.46
C ASN A 53 -25.36 66.44 14.33
N LEU A 54 -25.62 65.15 14.04
CA LEU A 54 -26.92 64.66 13.54
C LEU A 54 -26.93 63.13 13.69
N SER A 55 -27.62 62.67 14.73
CA SER A 55 -27.98 61.27 14.96
C SER A 55 -29.49 61.18 15.19
N CYS A 56 -30.16 60.18 14.61
CA CYS A 56 -31.27 59.50 15.29
C CYS A 56 -31.54 58.11 14.68
N ASP A 57 -31.88 57.21 15.58
CA ASP A 57 -32.18 55.77 15.46
C ASP A 57 -33.31 55.39 14.49
N THR A 58 -33.37 54.09 14.17
CA THR A 58 -34.58 53.26 14.42
C THR A 58 -34.27 51.77 14.26
N SER A 59 -34.88 50.96 15.15
CA SER A 59 -35.03 49.51 15.02
C SER A 59 -36.51 49.15 15.05
N SER A 60 -36.95 48.20 14.22
CA SER A 60 -38.16 47.39 14.43
C SER A 60 -38.17 46.17 13.48
N LYS A 61 -38.86 45.11 13.91
CA LYS A 61 -38.90 43.73 13.39
C LYS A 61 -40.22 43.41 12.64
N ASP A 62 -40.11 42.39 11.77
CA ASP A 62 -41.11 41.40 11.24
C ASP A 62 -42.32 41.91 10.40
N PRO A 63 -43.04 41.10 9.57
CA PRO A 63 -42.99 39.62 9.29
C PRO A 63 -43.11 39.18 7.78
N ASP A 64 -43.09 37.84 7.52
CA ASP A 64 -43.48 37.02 6.32
C ASP A 64 -44.82 37.43 5.62
N PRO A 65 -45.22 37.02 4.36
CA PRO A 65 -45.25 35.62 3.80
C PRO A 65 -45.24 35.32 2.24
N PHE A 66 -45.06 34.02 1.90
CA PHE A 66 -45.62 33.13 0.82
C PHE A 66 -45.42 33.24 -0.73
N ASP A 67 -45.27 32.03 -1.34
CA ASP A 67 -45.49 31.49 -2.72
C ASP A 67 -44.52 31.83 -3.90
N SER A 68 -44.16 30.96 -4.86
CA SER A 68 -44.40 29.52 -5.18
C SER A 68 -43.45 29.07 -6.34
N ASP A 69 -43.16 27.76 -6.40
CA ASP A 69 -42.86 26.86 -7.54
C ASP A 69 -41.85 27.19 -8.68
N ASN A 70 -40.82 26.33 -8.85
CA ASN A 70 -40.84 25.22 -9.84
C ASN A 70 -39.53 24.40 -9.96
N LEU A 71 -39.70 23.06 -9.98
CA LEU A 71 -38.99 21.98 -10.74
C LEU A 71 -37.42 21.94 -10.77
N GLY A 72 -36.74 20.84 -10.45
CA GLY A 72 -37.15 19.47 -10.16
C GLY A 72 -35.96 18.48 -10.09
N MET A 73 -36.31 17.25 -9.70
CA MET A 73 -35.64 15.96 -9.93
C MET A 73 -34.57 15.43 -8.94
N LEU A 74 -35.09 14.52 -8.10
CA LEU A 74 -34.64 13.14 -7.83
C LEU A 74 -33.48 12.86 -6.86
N ASN A 75 -33.92 12.61 -5.63
CA ASN A 75 -33.46 11.54 -4.73
C ASN A 75 -33.29 10.18 -5.39
N LEU A 76 -32.44 9.34 -4.78
CA LEU A 76 -32.76 8.01 -4.20
C LEU A 76 -31.51 7.62 -3.35
N SER A 77 -31.53 7.77 -2.00
CA SER A 77 -31.96 6.77 -1.00
C SER A 77 -31.16 5.45 -1.11
N SER A 78 -30.57 4.80 -0.10
CA SER A 78 -30.68 4.72 1.37
C SER A 78 -29.70 3.57 1.79
N PRO A 79 -29.66 3.03 3.03
CA PRO A 79 -29.73 3.62 4.37
C PRO A 79 -28.61 3.11 5.32
N VAL A 80 -28.55 3.75 6.49
CA VAL A 80 -27.86 3.30 7.71
C VAL A 80 -28.84 2.50 8.59
N LEU A 81 -28.33 1.48 9.31
CA LEU A 81 -28.79 0.90 10.61
C LEU A 81 -27.74 -0.18 10.97
N SER A 82 -27.37 -0.52 12.20
CA SER A 82 -27.50 0.02 13.56
C SER A 82 -26.66 -0.89 14.49
N SER A 83 -25.91 -0.28 15.41
CA SER A 83 -25.59 -0.71 16.79
C SER A 83 -25.53 -2.21 17.18
N ASN A 84 -24.37 -2.64 17.72
CA ASN A 84 -24.15 -3.12 19.11
C ASN A 84 -22.98 -4.12 19.18
N GLU A 85 -21.99 -3.88 20.05
CA GLU A 85 -21.33 -4.89 20.92
C GLU A 85 -20.27 -4.21 21.82
N VAL A 86 -20.60 -3.97 23.09
CA VAL A 86 -20.15 -4.70 24.29
C VAL A 86 -18.62 -4.70 24.49
N VAL A 87 -18.20 -3.79 25.37
CA VAL A 87 -16.87 -3.70 25.98
C VAL A 87 -16.70 -4.80 27.04
N ARG A 88 -15.65 -5.63 26.91
CA ARG A 88 -15.04 -6.34 28.05
C ARG A 88 -13.52 -6.17 28.02
N ARG A 89 -12.99 -5.55 29.08
CA ARG A 89 -11.56 -5.47 29.39
C ARG A 89 -11.15 -6.66 30.26
N SER A 90 -10.02 -7.28 29.96
CA SER A 90 -9.15 -7.95 30.94
C SER A 90 -7.68 -7.83 30.51
N ARG A 91 -6.81 -7.75 31.52
CA ARG A 91 -5.43 -7.23 31.54
C ARG A 91 -4.36 -8.15 30.91
N PRO A 92 -3.14 -7.62 30.66
CA PRO A 92 -2.05 -8.30 29.98
C PRO A 92 -1.07 -8.99 30.95
N GLU A 93 -0.41 -10.05 30.50
CA GLU A 93 0.85 -10.53 31.07
C GLU A 93 2.00 -10.36 30.07
N ARG A 94 3.18 -10.15 30.66
CA ARG A 94 4.36 -9.50 30.10
C ARG A 94 5.51 -10.51 30.07
N ALA A 95 6.49 -10.18 29.21
CA ALA A 95 7.88 -10.64 29.15
C ALA A 95 8.17 -11.70 28.08
N SER A 96 9.23 -11.62 27.28
CA SER A 96 10.23 -10.57 27.01
C SER A 96 11.19 -11.16 25.98
N PHE A 97 11.49 -10.46 24.89
CA PHE A 97 12.82 -10.52 24.30
C PHE A 97 13.15 -9.15 23.69
N THR A 98 14.06 -8.47 24.37
CA THR A 98 14.68 -7.20 23.97
C THR A 98 15.91 -7.49 23.12
N SER A 99 16.01 -6.85 21.95
CA SER A 99 17.26 -6.22 21.52
C SER A 99 16.96 -5.09 20.52
N SER A 100 17.71 -4.02 20.69
CA SER A 100 17.48 -2.64 20.25
C SER A 100 17.97 -2.35 18.84
N SER A 101 17.28 -1.48 18.10
CA SER A 101 17.78 -0.12 17.80
C SER A 101 16.77 0.68 16.97
N THR A 102 16.79 1.98 17.26
CA THR A 102 15.98 3.13 16.85
C THR A 102 15.69 3.29 15.36
N ILE A 103 14.43 3.10 14.94
CA ILE A 103 13.76 3.88 13.87
C ILE A 103 12.27 3.97 14.24
N ALA A 104 11.91 4.98 15.03
CA ALA A 104 10.51 5.33 15.29
C ALA A 104 10.19 6.62 14.52
N ASP A 105 8.97 6.69 13.99
CA ASP A 105 8.32 7.81 13.28
C ASP A 105 8.28 7.75 11.74
N ALA A 106 7.86 6.61 11.19
CA ALA A 106 7.24 6.56 9.85
C ALA A 106 5.81 5.99 9.93
N PRO A 107 4.85 6.49 9.13
CA PRO A 107 3.45 6.02 9.16
C PRO A 107 3.34 4.51 8.91
N LEU A 108 2.44 3.82 9.61
CA LEU A 108 2.25 2.36 9.54
C LEU A 108 2.11 1.81 8.09
N ASN A 109 1.55 2.60 7.18
CA ASN A 109 1.33 2.22 5.78
C ASN A 109 2.63 2.12 4.95
N PHE A 110 3.66 2.90 5.28
CA PHE A 110 4.94 2.86 4.54
C PHE A 110 5.76 1.60 4.86
N ARG A 111 5.61 1.04 6.08
CA ARG A 111 6.28 -0.21 6.45
C ARG A 111 5.74 -1.39 5.65
N THR A 112 4.42 -1.44 5.41
CA THR A 112 3.80 -2.55 4.68
C THR A 112 4.17 -2.58 3.19
N GLU A 113 4.26 -1.42 2.54
CA GLU A 113 4.64 -1.35 1.12
C GLU A 113 6.12 -1.72 0.93
N ARG A 114 6.99 -1.19 1.79
CA ARG A 114 8.42 -1.52 1.77
C ARG A 114 8.67 -3.00 2.04
N ASP A 115 8.03 -3.57 3.05
CA ASP A 115 8.15 -5.01 3.37
C ASP A 115 7.62 -5.88 2.22
N THR A 116 6.56 -5.44 1.53
CA THR A 116 6.04 -6.13 0.34
C THR A 116 7.04 -6.10 -0.80
N PHE A 117 7.67 -4.94 -1.06
CA PHE A 117 8.67 -4.81 -2.11
C PHE A 117 9.92 -5.67 -1.82
N VAL A 118 10.39 -5.69 -0.57
CA VAL A 118 11.48 -6.57 -0.13
C VAL A 118 11.15 -8.04 -0.39
N ARG A 119 9.93 -8.49 -0.05
CA ARG A 119 9.49 -9.87 -0.27
C ARG A 119 9.44 -10.23 -1.76
N LEU A 120 9.00 -9.32 -2.61
CA LEU A 120 8.97 -9.52 -4.06
C LEU A 120 10.39 -9.71 -4.62
N LEU A 121 11.32 -8.81 -4.28
CA LEU A 121 12.71 -8.90 -4.72
C LEU A 121 13.42 -10.15 -4.18
N LEU A 122 13.15 -10.54 -2.93
CA LEU A 122 13.63 -11.79 -2.37
C LEU A 122 13.10 -13.01 -3.13
N GLY A 123 11.82 -12.97 -3.55
CA GLY A 123 11.21 -14.02 -4.37
C GLY A 123 11.89 -14.15 -5.74
N GLU A 124 12.24 -13.03 -6.39
CA GLU A 124 12.99 -13.05 -7.66
C GLU A 124 14.39 -13.65 -7.52
N ARG A 125 15.00 -13.51 -6.34
CA ARG A 125 16.34 -14.03 -6.01
C ARG A 125 16.28 -15.36 -5.24
N GLU A 126 15.15 -16.06 -5.23
CA GLU A 126 14.95 -17.33 -4.51
C GLU A 126 16.06 -18.35 -4.83
N ALA A 127 16.46 -18.43 -6.10
CA ALA A 127 17.49 -19.37 -6.58
C ALA A 127 18.88 -19.18 -5.92
N GLU A 128 19.17 -18.02 -5.33
CA GLU A 128 20.46 -17.76 -4.69
C GLU A 128 20.56 -18.39 -3.29
N PHE A 129 19.42 -18.68 -2.66
CA PHE A 129 19.36 -19.21 -1.29
C PHE A 129 18.51 -20.48 -1.14
N VAL A 130 17.94 -21.01 -2.22
CA VAL A 130 17.20 -22.27 -2.23
C VAL A 130 17.98 -23.35 -2.96
N ASP A 131 18.18 -24.47 -2.27
CA ASP A 131 18.67 -25.71 -2.86
C ASP A 131 17.50 -26.64 -3.21
N ILE A 132 17.66 -27.41 -4.28
CA ILE A 132 16.70 -28.45 -4.65
C ILE A 132 17.19 -29.81 -4.13
N ARG A 133 16.41 -30.41 -3.23
CA ARG A 133 16.63 -31.76 -2.72
C ARG A 133 15.60 -32.70 -3.32
N GLN A 134 16.05 -33.71 -4.06
CA GLN A 134 15.16 -34.77 -4.54
C GLN A 134 14.78 -35.71 -3.39
N MET A 135 13.49 -36.01 -3.27
CA MET A 135 12.90 -36.83 -2.21
C MET A 135 11.92 -37.85 -2.80
N ARG A 136 11.79 -38.99 -2.13
CA ARG A 136 11.02 -40.13 -2.63
C ARG A 136 9.64 -40.23 -1.98
N PHE A 137 8.60 -40.19 -2.79
CA PHE A 137 7.21 -40.19 -2.35
C PHE A 137 6.53 -41.46 -2.86
N LEU A 138 6.04 -42.31 -1.94
CA LEU A 138 5.26 -43.49 -2.28
C LEU A 138 3.78 -43.20 -1.99
N VAL A 139 2.94 -43.32 -3.02
CA VAL A 139 1.49 -43.09 -2.93
C VAL A 139 0.79 -44.41 -3.17
N CYS A 140 -0.02 -44.85 -2.22
CA CYS A 140 -0.66 -46.16 -2.16
C CYS A 140 -2.19 -45.99 -2.08
N THR A 141 -2.94 -46.76 -2.87
CA THR A 141 -4.41 -46.80 -2.80
C THR A 141 -4.95 -48.22 -2.74
N TRP A 142 -6.00 -48.45 -1.93
CA TRP A 142 -6.69 -49.74 -1.88
C TRP A 142 -8.14 -49.62 -1.43
N ASN A 143 -9.09 -50.03 -2.27
CA ASN A 143 -10.45 -50.30 -1.83
C ASN A 143 -10.47 -51.65 -1.08
N VAL A 144 -10.79 -51.63 0.21
CA VAL A 144 -10.70 -52.82 1.09
C VAL A 144 -12.04 -53.53 1.30
N ASN A 145 -13.13 -53.06 0.67
CA ASN A 145 -14.44 -53.73 0.67
C ASN A 145 -14.91 -54.21 2.07
N GLY A 146 -14.79 -53.33 3.06
CA GLY A 146 -15.18 -53.55 4.46
C GLY A 146 -14.37 -54.62 5.21
N GLN A 147 -13.31 -55.17 4.61
CA GLN A 147 -12.55 -56.28 5.17
C GLN A 147 -11.66 -55.84 6.36
N GLU A 148 -11.43 -56.78 7.27
CA GLU A 148 -10.49 -56.57 8.38
C GLU A 148 -9.04 -56.62 7.88
N PRO A 149 -8.09 -55.89 8.49
CA PRO A 149 -6.70 -55.88 8.05
C PRO A 149 -5.98 -57.24 8.18
N GLY A 150 -5.97 -57.99 7.08
CA GLY A 150 -5.24 -59.26 6.93
C GLY A 150 -3.83 -59.13 6.35
N GLY A 151 -3.05 -60.22 6.39
CA GLY A 151 -1.77 -60.36 5.67
C GLY A 151 -0.61 -59.47 6.17
N ASP A 152 0.49 -59.44 5.42
CA ASP A 152 1.63 -58.54 5.67
C ASP A 152 1.70 -57.45 4.59
N LEU A 153 1.59 -56.17 5.00
CA LEU A 153 1.64 -55.03 4.09
C LEU A 153 3.07 -54.60 3.71
N ARG A 154 4.12 -55.20 4.31
CA ARG A 154 5.51 -54.81 4.05
C ARG A 154 5.85 -54.69 2.56
N ARG A 155 5.42 -55.66 1.76
CA ARG A 155 5.70 -55.69 0.32
C ARG A 155 5.05 -54.54 -0.44
N TRP A 156 3.95 -53.98 0.05
CA TRP A 156 3.28 -52.84 -0.56
C TRP A 156 4.06 -51.54 -0.39
N PHE A 157 4.88 -51.46 0.66
CA PHE A 157 5.73 -50.29 0.97
C PHE A 157 7.20 -50.48 0.59
N THR A 158 7.59 -51.70 0.18
CA THR A 158 8.96 -51.99 -0.24
C THR A 158 9.12 -51.56 -1.69
N THR A 159 10.22 -50.88 -1.98
CA THR A 159 10.60 -50.45 -3.32
C THR A 159 12.04 -50.83 -3.58
N ASP A 160 12.40 -51.10 -4.83
CA ASP A 160 13.71 -51.63 -5.20
C ASP A 160 14.87 -50.67 -4.86
N ASP A 161 14.64 -49.36 -4.93
CA ASP A 161 15.68 -48.33 -4.78
C ASP A 161 15.89 -47.84 -3.33
N GLY A 162 15.38 -48.55 -2.31
CA GLY A 162 15.50 -48.20 -0.88
C GLY A 162 14.22 -47.62 -0.27
N ALA A 163 14.21 -47.21 1.01
CA ALA A 163 12.99 -46.77 1.70
C ALA A 163 12.50 -45.36 1.26
N PRO A 164 11.20 -45.16 0.93
CA PRO A 164 10.63 -43.84 0.58
C PRO A 164 10.77 -42.81 1.69
N ASP A 165 10.86 -41.53 1.37
CA ASP A 165 10.92 -40.45 2.38
C ASP A 165 9.53 -40.12 2.95
N VAL A 166 8.51 -40.12 2.08
CA VAL A 166 7.10 -39.92 2.40
C VAL A 166 6.29 -41.10 1.89
N ILE A 167 5.35 -41.60 2.69
CA ILE A 167 4.41 -42.66 2.31
C ILE A 167 2.98 -42.15 2.58
N ALA A 168 2.17 -42.01 1.55
CA ALA A 168 0.75 -41.68 1.65
C ALA A 168 -0.08 -42.92 1.30
N VAL A 169 -1.01 -43.30 2.18
CA VAL A 169 -1.85 -44.49 2.02
C VAL A 169 -3.32 -44.07 2.09
N GLY A 170 -4.05 -44.36 1.02
CA GLY A 170 -5.47 -44.10 0.87
C GLY A 170 -6.25 -45.41 0.84
N PHE A 171 -7.31 -45.49 1.63
CA PHE A 171 -8.27 -46.59 1.59
C PHE A 171 -9.65 -46.08 1.20
N GLN A 172 -10.42 -46.98 0.59
CA GLN A 172 -11.85 -46.80 0.32
C GLN A 172 -12.60 -48.02 0.86
N GLU A 173 -13.89 -47.84 1.17
CA GLU A 173 -14.74 -48.86 1.80
C GLU A 173 -14.12 -49.47 3.07
N LEU A 174 -13.43 -48.65 3.88
CA LEU A 174 -12.80 -49.09 5.12
C LEU A 174 -13.80 -49.74 6.09
N ASP A 175 -15.00 -49.16 6.17
CA ASP A 175 -16.08 -49.61 7.03
C ASP A 175 -17.42 -49.38 6.32
N LEU A 176 -18.11 -50.48 6.03
CA LEU A 176 -19.42 -50.50 5.37
C LEU A 176 -20.59 -50.56 6.37
N SER A 177 -20.31 -50.46 7.68
CA SER A 177 -21.35 -50.49 8.71
C SER A 177 -22.22 -49.23 8.70
N ALA A 178 -23.46 -49.38 9.16
CA ALA A 178 -24.38 -48.25 9.33
C ALA A 178 -23.85 -47.21 10.34
N GLU A 179 -23.03 -47.62 11.31
CA GLU A 179 -22.43 -46.72 12.31
C GLU A 179 -21.38 -45.80 11.71
N ALA A 180 -20.53 -46.32 10.81
CA ALA A 180 -19.58 -45.50 10.05
C ALA A 180 -20.30 -44.49 9.15
N PHE A 181 -21.45 -44.87 8.59
CA PHE A 181 -22.31 -43.97 7.80
C PHE A 181 -22.92 -42.84 8.64
N MET A 182 -23.18 -43.08 9.92
CA MET A 182 -23.67 -42.08 10.88
C MET A 182 -22.56 -41.21 11.50
N GLY A 183 -21.30 -41.36 11.06
CA GLY A 183 -20.18 -40.53 11.50
C GLY A 183 -19.64 -40.86 12.90
N ARG A 184 -19.87 -42.08 13.42
CA ARG A 184 -19.33 -42.54 14.71
C ARG A 184 -17.90 -43.10 14.59
N ASP A 185 -17.28 -43.39 15.74
CA ASP A 185 -15.98 -44.06 15.82
C ASP A 185 -16.04 -45.42 15.13
N SER A 186 -15.09 -45.67 14.24
CA SER A 186 -14.98 -46.94 13.52
C SER A 186 -13.82 -47.75 14.10
N LYS A 187 -14.11 -48.96 14.58
CA LYS A 187 -13.06 -49.91 15.02
C LYS A 187 -12.07 -50.21 13.88
N ARG A 188 -12.56 -50.25 12.63
CA ARG A 188 -11.76 -50.49 11.43
C ARG A 188 -10.70 -49.43 11.21
N GLU A 189 -10.98 -48.17 11.56
CA GLU A 189 -10.00 -47.09 11.46
C GLU A 189 -8.75 -47.39 12.27
N ALA A 190 -8.91 -47.70 13.56
CA ALA A 190 -7.79 -47.99 14.46
C ALA A 190 -7.02 -49.24 14.01
N GLU A 191 -7.72 -50.30 13.58
CA GLU A 191 -7.11 -51.54 13.11
C GLU A 191 -6.25 -51.32 11.85
N TRP A 192 -6.78 -50.59 10.87
CA TRP A 192 -6.04 -50.31 9.62
C TRP A 192 -4.90 -49.31 9.83
N LEU A 193 -5.08 -48.27 10.65
CA LEU A 193 -4.00 -47.35 11.00
C LEU A 193 -2.82 -48.07 11.66
N GLU A 194 -3.11 -48.97 12.60
CA GLU A 194 -2.06 -49.77 13.24
C GLU A 194 -1.41 -50.73 12.25
N LYS A 195 -2.19 -51.38 11.39
CA LYS A 195 -1.66 -52.28 10.36
C LYS A 195 -0.70 -51.57 9.41
N VAL A 196 -1.06 -50.37 8.94
CA VAL A 196 -0.18 -49.54 8.10
C VAL A 196 1.05 -49.12 8.88
N ARG A 197 0.90 -48.64 10.13
CA ARG A 197 2.02 -48.24 11.00
C ARG A 197 3.04 -49.37 11.16
N VAL A 198 2.59 -50.60 11.39
CA VAL A 198 3.46 -51.78 11.47
C VAL A 198 4.10 -52.08 10.12
N GLY A 199 3.34 -52.01 9.01
CA GLY A 199 3.84 -52.26 7.66
C GLY A 199 4.94 -51.26 7.23
N VAL A 200 4.72 -49.96 7.41
CA VAL A 200 5.72 -48.93 7.06
C VAL A 200 6.96 -49.04 7.93
N ASN A 201 6.80 -49.38 9.22
CA ASN A 201 7.93 -49.54 10.13
C ASN A 201 8.77 -50.81 9.89
N LYS A 202 8.30 -51.73 9.03
CA LYS A 202 9.13 -52.84 8.52
C LYS A 202 10.05 -52.42 7.37
N VAL A 203 9.83 -51.26 6.76
CA VAL A 203 10.63 -50.73 5.64
C VAL A 203 11.60 -49.64 6.09
N GLY A 204 11.26 -48.87 7.12
CA GLY A 204 12.10 -47.81 7.68
C GLY A 204 11.54 -47.28 8.99
N LYS A 205 12.12 -46.22 9.55
CA LYS A 205 11.59 -45.57 10.76
C LYS A 205 10.74 -44.36 10.37
N TYR A 206 9.44 -44.47 10.59
CA TYR A 206 8.47 -43.45 10.18
C TYR A 206 7.65 -42.92 11.35
N GLU A 207 7.27 -41.65 11.24
CA GLU A 207 6.27 -41.02 12.08
C GLU A 207 5.04 -40.64 11.25
N LYS A 208 3.86 -40.69 11.87
CA LYS A 208 2.61 -40.28 11.23
C LYS A 208 2.57 -38.76 11.19
N VAL A 209 2.48 -38.18 9.99
CA VAL A 209 2.24 -36.75 9.79
C VAL A 209 0.81 -36.42 10.20
N GLN A 210 -0.16 -37.05 9.53
CA GLN A 210 -1.57 -36.87 9.81
C GLN A 210 -2.42 -37.94 9.15
N PHE A 211 -3.66 -38.12 9.62
CA PHE A 211 -4.70 -38.90 8.94
C PHE A 211 -6.04 -38.15 8.92
N VAL A 212 -6.92 -38.54 8.01
CA VAL A 212 -8.29 -38.03 7.87
C VAL A 212 -9.21 -39.12 7.36
N ARG A 213 -10.43 -39.17 7.88
CA ARG A 213 -11.45 -40.15 7.49
C ARG A 213 -12.77 -39.47 7.16
N LEU A 214 -13.46 -39.97 6.14
CA LEU A 214 -14.84 -39.66 5.82
C LEU A 214 -15.58 -40.96 5.49
N VAL A 215 -16.45 -41.41 6.41
CA VAL A 215 -17.14 -42.71 6.33
C VAL A 215 -16.13 -43.84 6.09
N GLY A 216 -16.07 -44.40 4.88
CA GLY A 216 -15.16 -45.48 4.48
C GLY A 216 -13.91 -45.00 3.71
N MET A 217 -13.72 -43.71 3.48
CA MET A 217 -12.48 -43.17 2.91
C MET A 217 -11.52 -42.80 4.04
N LEU A 218 -10.29 -43.30 4.00
CA LEU A 218 -9.23 -42.98 4.97
C LEU A 218 -7.98 -42.58 4.21
N LEU A 219 -7.33 -41.49 4.61
CA LEU A 219 -6.00 -41.12 4.13
C LEU A 219 -5.08 -40.97 5.33
N VAL A 220 -3.90 -41.59 5.28
CA VAL A 220 -2.84 -41.43 6.27
C VAL A 220 -1.51 -41.17 5.59
N VAL A 221 -0.75 -40.21 6.11
CA VAL A 221 0.59 -39.87 5.61
C VAL A 221 1.63 -40.13 6.69
N PHE A 222 2.70 -40.81 6.30
CA PHE A 222 3.88 -41.09 7.10
C PHE A 222 5.11 -40.42 6.47
N ILE A 223 6.06 -40.02 7.31
CA ILE A 223 7.34 -39.45 6.88
C ILE A 223 8.47 -40.06 7.69
N LYS A 224 9.67 -40.21 7.11
CA LYS A 224 10.84 -40.65 7.88
C LYS A 224 11.06 -39.74 9.09
N ILE A 225 11.42 -40.34 10.23
CA ILE A 225 11.58 -39.63 11.51
C ILE A 225 12.56 -38.45 11.42
N GLU A 226 13.64 -38.59 10.64
CA GLU A 226 14.66 -37.55 10.44
C GLU A 226 14.16 -36.31 9.67
N LEU A 227 13.02 -36.44 8.99
CA LEU A 227 12.41 -35.37 8.21
C LEU A 227 11.22 -34.71 8.91
N HIS A 228 10.71 -35.31 9.98
CA HIS A 228 9.47 -34.87 10.65
C HIS A 228 9.53 -33.40 11.12
N ASN A 229 10.69 -32.94 11.61
CA ASN A 229 10.88 -31.55 12.07
C ASN A 229 10.79 -30.49 10.95
N TYR A 230 10.85 -30.89 9.68
CA TYR A 230 10.72 -29.99 8.54
C TYR A 230 9.29 -29.93 7.99
N VAL A 231 8.36 -30.69 8.56
CA VAL A 231 6.95 -30.66 8.22
C VAL A 231 6.26 -29.54 8.99
N GLN A 232 5.61 -28.64 8.27
CA GLN A 232 4.92 -27.47 8.80
C GLN A 232 3.54 -27.34 8.13
N ASP A 233 2.68 -26.48 8.69
CA ASP A 233 1.38 -26.12 8.10
C ASP A 233 0.48 -27.33 7.72
N VAL A 234 0.47 -28.35 8.58
CA VAL A 234 -0.32 -29.57 8.40
C VAL A 234 -1.81 -29.28 8.58
N GLU A 235 -2.62 -29.63 7.59
CA GLU A 235 -4.08 -29.47 7.62
C GLU A 235 -4.78 -30.63 6.89
N THR A 236 -6.03 -30.90 7.27
CA THR A 236 -6.87 -31.94 6.67
C THR A 236 -8.24 -31.41 6.28
N ARG A 237 -8.82 -32.01 5.24
CA ARG A 237 -10.18 -31.70 4.78
C ARG A 237 -10.87 -32.91 4.19
N GLU A 238 -12.19 -32.84 4.15
CA GLU A 238 -13.06 -33.87 3.62
C GLU A 238 -14.29 -33.26 2.94
N VAL A 239 -14.75 -33.91 1.87
CA VAL A 239 -15.92 -33.50 1.10
C VAL A 239 -16.71 -34.74 0.73
N GLY A 240 -17.98 -34.80 1.15
CA GLY A 240 -18.93 -35.82 0.71
C GLY A 240 -19.64 -35.42 -0.59
N THR A 241 -19.70 -36.35 -1.54
CA THR A 241 -20.39 -36.22 -2.84
C THR A 241 -21.41 -37.34 -3.08
N GLY A 242 -21.63 -38.21 -2.11
CA GLY A 242 -22.50 -39.38 -2.23
C GLY A 242 -23.98 -39.05 -2.28
N ILE A 243 -24.78 -39.66 -1.39
CA ILE A 243 -26.24 -39.45 -1.39
C ILE A 243 -26.56 -37.95 -1.32
N MET A 244 -27.47 -37.49 -2.19
CA MET A 244 -27.84 -36.08 -2.38
C MET A 244 -26.67 -35.13 -2.74
N GLY A 245 -25.54 -35.66 -3.23
CA GLY A 245 -24.34 -34.86 -3.53
C GLY A 245 -23.60 -34.36 -2.28
N MET A 246 -23.96 -34.85 -1.09
CA MET A 246 -23.47 -34.31 0.18
C MET A 246 -22.97 -35.39 1.16
N MET A 247 -23.49 -36.61 1.10
CA MET A 247 -23.10 -37.66 2.06
C MET A 247 -21.69 -38.21 1.81
N GLY A 248 -21.04 -38.66 2.88
CA GLY A 248 -19.64 -39.07 2.86
C GLY A 248 -19.33 -40.47 2.33
N ASN A 249 -20.32 -41.22 1.85
CA ASN A 249 -20.10 -42.55 1.28
C ASN A 249 -19.37 -42.55 -0.08
N LYS A 250 -19.33 -41.39 -0.73
CA LYS A 250 -18.49 -41.04 -1.87
C LYS A 250 -17.96 -39.63 -1.65
N GLY A 251 -16.84 -39.29 -2.29
CA GLY A 251 -16.23 -37.97 -2.17
C GLY A 251 -14.72 -38.03 -2.09
N GLY A 252 -14.12 -37.15 -1.28
CA GLY A 252 -12.67 -37.08 -1.12
C GLY A 252 -12.24 -36.62 0.26
N VAL A 253 -11.08 -37.10 0.70
CA VAL A 253 -10.37 -36.68 1.89
C VAL A 253 -8.96 -36.25 1.51
N ALA A 254 -8.43 -35.23 2.17
CA ALA A 254 -7.14 -34.65 1.83
C ALA A 254 -6.29 -34.32 3.06
N VAL A 255 -4.99 -34.52 2.90
CA VAL A 255 -3.94 -34.09 3.85
C VAL A 255 -2.99 -33.18 3.09
N ARG A 256 -2.75 -31.98 3.62
CA ARG A 256 -1.74 -31.06 3.09
C ARG A 256 -0.73 -30.71 4.16
N PHE A 257 0.48 -30.39 3.73
CA PHE A 257 1.54 -29.85 4.58
C PHE A 257 2.58 -29.12 3.73
N ARG A 258 3.47 -28.38 4.38
CA ARG A 258 4.69 -27.85 3.78
C ARG A 258 5.88 -28.64 4.30
N LEU A 259 6.66 -29.21 3.40
CA LEU A 259 7.91 -29.91 3.70
C LEU A 259 9.06 -29.03 3.24
N PHE A 260 9.89 -28.57 4.18
CA PHE A 260 10.84 -27.48 3.94
C PHE A 260 10.12 -26.23 3.37
N ASN A 261 10.39 -25.87 2.11
CA ASN A 261 9.76 -24.76 1.41
C ASN A 261 8.88 -25.21 0.22
N THR A 262 8.44 -26.46 0.20
CA THR A 262 7.53 -27.02 -0.82
C THR A 262 6.23 -27.46 -0.20
N THR A 263 5.11 -26.99 -0.73
CA THR A 263 3.76 -27.36 -0.29
C THR A 263 3.25 -28.59 -1.03
N VAL A 264 2.76 -29.58 -0.29
CA VAL A 264 2.26 -30.86 -0.83
C VAL A 264 0.84 -31.11 -0.36
N CYS A 265 -0.02 -31.58 -1.28
CA CYS A 265 -1.39 -32.00 -1.00
C CYS A 265 -1.64 -33.42 -1.52
N PHE A 266 -2.15 -34.29 -0.67
CA PHE A 266 -2.61 -35.63 -1.01
C PHE A 266 -4.13 -35.65 -0.95
N VAL A 267 -4.78 -36.16 -1.99
CA VAL A 267 -6.24 -36.32 -2.07
C VAL A 267 -6.54 -37.79 -2.35
N ASN A 268 -7.24 -38.44 -1.41
CA ASN A 268 -7.80 -39.77 -1.60
C ASN A 268 -9.31 -39.64 -1.88
N SER A 269 -9.80 -40.21 -2.96
CA SER A 269 -11.24 -40.15 -3.31
C SER A 269 -11.86 -41.52 -3.59
N HIS A 270 -13.17 -41.59 -3.35
CA HIS A 270 -14.02 -42.68 -3.78
C HIS A 270 -15.17 -42.08 -4.59
N LEU A 271 -15.09 -42.19 -5.93
CA LEU A 271 -16.06 -41.57 -6.85
C LEU A 271 -17.24 -42.51 -7.16
N ALA A 272 -18.30 -41.97 -7.78
CA ALA A 272 -19.50 -42.72 -8.13
C ALA A 272 -19.21 -44.02 -8.91
N ALA A 273 -19.83 -45.10 -8.44
CA ALA A 273 -19.73 -46.44 -9.03
C ALA A 273 -20.70 -46.62 -10.21
N HIS A 274 -20.67 -47.80 -10.82
CA HIS A 274 -21.43 -48.22 -12.02
C HIS A 274 -20.82 -47.78 -13.35
N GLN A 275 -21.04 -48.57 -14.39
CA GLN A 275 -20.39 -48.42 -15.69
C GLN A 275 -20.79 -47.10 -16.37
N GLU A 276 -22.07 -46.80 -16.32
CA GLU A 276 -22.74 -45.72 -17.06
C GLU A 276 -22.53 -44.34 -16.41
N GLU A 277 -22.11 -44.29 -15.14
CA GLU A 277 -22.05 -43.09 -14.30
C GLU A 277 -20.77 -42.24 -14.54
N VAL A 278 -20.30 -42.16 -15.79
CA VAL A 278 -19.08 -41.42 -16.17
C VAL A 278 -19.21 -39.93 -15.83
N GLU A 279 -20.31 -39.31 -16.25
CA GLU A 279 -20.52 -37.87 -16.00
C GLU A 279 -20.74 -37.58 -14.52
N ARG A 280 -21.29 -38.53 -13.76
CA ARG A 280 -21.38 -38.41 -12.31
C ARG A 280 -20.00 -38.43 -11.65
N ARG A 281 -19.05 -39.25 -12.12
CA ARG A 281 -17.65 -39.21 -11.67
C ARG A 281 -16.96 -37.90 -12.03
N ASN A 282 -17.21 -37.38 -13.23
CA ASN A 282 -16.72 -36.04 -13.62
C ASN A 282 -17.28 -34.95 -12.68
N GLN A 283 -18.57 -35.03 -12.32
CA GLN A 283 -19.20 -34.12 -11.37
C GLN A 283 -18.61 -34.26 -9.95
N ASP A 284 -18.40 -35.48 -9.46
CA ASP A 284 -17.76 -35.70 -8.15
C ASP A 284 -16.37 -35.07 -8.09
N TYR A 285 -15.56 -35.22 -9.14
CA TYR A 285 -14.27 -34.53 -9.27
C TYR A 285 -14.43 -33.00 -9.18
N ARG A 286 -15.37 -32.42 -9.94
CA ARG A 286 -15.63 -30.97 -9.95
C ARG A 286 -16.10 -30.48 -8.56
N ASP A 287 -16.95 -31.25 -7.88
CA ASP A 287 -17.45 -30.92 -6.55
C ASP A 287 -16.33 -30.94 -5.50
N ILE A 288 -15.46 -31.96 -5.52
CA ILE A 288 -14.31 -32.04 -4.60
C ILE A 288 -13.34 -30.87 -4.86
N MET A 289 -13.01 -30.60 -6.12
CA MET A 289 -12.15 -29.47 -6.50
C MET A 289 -12.69 -28.12 -6.02
N ALA A 290 -14.01 -27.90 -6.14
CA ALA A 290 -14.63 -26.63 -5.78
C ALA A 290 -14.85 -26.44 -4.27
N ARG A 291 -15.15 -27.53 -3.55
CA ARG A 291 -15.58 -27.46 -2.13
C ARG A 291 -14.44 -27.71 -1.14
N LEU A 292 -13.37 -28.39 -1.54
CA LEU A 292 -12.27 -28.71 -0.64
C LEU A 292 -11.34 -27.50 -0.50
N SER A 293 -11.41 -26.83 0.65
CA SER A 293 -10.59 -25.66 0.98
C SER A 293 -10.01 -25.74 2.40
N PHE A 294 -8.71 -25.44 2.53
CA PHE A 294 -7.98 -25.46 3.79
C PHE A 294 -8.07 -24.10 4.52
N PRO A 295 -8.27 -24.07 5.85
CA PRO A 295 -8.79 -22.92 6.57
C PRO A 295 -7.79 -21.78 6.76
N ARG A 296 -6.49 -22.05 6.93
CA ARG A 296 -5.54 -21.01 7.30
C ARG A 296 -5.38 -19.91 6.27
N ASN A 297 -5.64 -20.19 4.99
CA ASN A 297 -5.48 -19.25 3.87
C ASN A 297 -6.51 -19.47 2.75
N SER A 298 -7.60 -20.18 3.02
CA SER A 298 -8.60 -20.59 2.01
C SER A 298 -8.00 -21.30 0.78
N LEU A 299 -6.91 -22.04 0.96
CA LEU A 299 -6.19 -22.71 -0.14
C LEU A 299 -7.04 -23.83 -0.72
N GLY A 300 -7.21 -23.86 -2.03
CA GLY A 300 -7.73 -24.99 -2.78
C GLY A 300 -6.68 -26.08 -3.00
N ILE A 301 -7.08 -27.15 -3.69
CA ILE A 301 -6.21 -28.30 -3.95
C ILE A 301 -4.99 -27.88 -4.80
N THR A 302 -5.22 -27.17 -5.90
CA THR A 302 -4.18 -26.76 -6.86
C THR A 302 -3.42 -25.48 -6.48
N ASP A 303 -3.58 -24.98 -5.25
CA ASP A 303 -2.76 -23.87 -4.71
C ASP A 303 -1.43 -24.37 -4.11
N HIS A 304 -1.15 -25.66 -4.23
CA HIS A 304 0.04 -26.33 -3.68
C HIS A 304 1.11 -26.51 -4.76
N ASP A 305 2.37 -26.69 -4.38
CA ASP A 305 3.45 -26.96 -5.33
C ASP A 305 3.31 -28.33 -6.00
N VAL A 306 2.88 -29.32 -5.20
CA VAL A 306 2.72 -30.71 -5.63
C VAL A 306 1.40 -31.25 -5.10
N VAL A 307 0.60 -31.85 -5.97
CA VAL A 307 -0.65 -32.52 -5.63
C VAL A 307 -0.60 -33.96 -6.11
N PHE A 308 -0.96 -34.90 -5.24
CA PHE A 308 -1.23 -36.28 -5.60
C PHE A 308 -2.71 -36.56 -5.40
N TRP A 309 -3.41 -36.96 -6.45
CA TRP A 309 -4.81 -37.36 -6.37
C TRP A 309 -4.94 -38.83 -6.74
N PHE A 310 -5.49 -39.62 -5.82
CA PHE A 310 -5.57 -41.06 -5.96
C PHE A 310 -6.82 -41.62 -5.30
N GLY A 311 -7.07 -42.90 -5.50
CA GLY A 311 -8.19 -43.59 -4.87
C GLY A 311 -8.87 -44.59 -5.80
N ASP A 312 -10.06 -45.02 -5.38
CA ASP A 312 -11.01 -45.71 -6.24
C ASP A 312 -11.81 -44.66 -7.02
N LEU A 313 -11.29 -44.31 -8.20
CA LEU A 313 -11.91 -43.32 -9.09
C LEU A 313 -13.08 -43.93 -9.88
N ASN A 314 -13.28 -45.25 -9.81
CA ASN A 314 -14.40 -45.98 -10.38
C ASN A 314 -14.65 -45.84 -11.89
N TYR A 315 -13.73 -45.22 -12.65
CA TYR A 315 -13.80 -45.24 -14.12
C TYR A 315 -13.57 -46.66 -14.64
N ARG A 316 -14.26 -46.99 -15.73
CA ARG A 316 -14.36 -48.35 -16.27
C ARG A 316 -13.80 -48.43 -17.70
N ILE A 317 -13.83 -49.62 -18.26
CA ILE A 317 -13.43 -49.88 -19.65
C ILE A 317 -14.70 -49.99 -20.50
N ASP A 318 -14.80 -49.20 -21.57
CA ASP A 318 -15.97 -49.16 -22.45
C ASP A 318 -15.86 -50.19 -23.58
N LEU A 319 -15.80 -51.47 -23.20
CA LEU A 319 -15.82 -52.62 -24.10
C LEU A 319 -16.66 -53.77 -23.52
N PRO A 320 -17.16 -54.70 -24.37
CA PRO A 320 -17.79 -55.93 -23.90
C PRO A 320 -16.86 -56.78 -23.02
N ASN A 321 -17.42 -57.46 -22.02
CA ASN A 321 -16.66 -58.25 -21.04
C ASN A 321 -15.71 -59.28 -21.67
N GLU A 322 -16.20 -60.05 -22.65
CA GLU A 322 -15.40 -61.05 -23.38
C GLU A 322 -14.19 -60.42 -24.08
N THR A 323 -14.38 -59.26 -24.70
CA THR A 323 -13.30 -58.52 -25.36
C THR A 323 -12.26 -58.03 -24.36
N VAL A 324 -12.70 -57.47 -23.22
CA VAL A 324 -11.81 -57.03 -22.14
C VAL A 324 -10.99 -58.20 -21.60
N ARG A 325 -11.63 -59.34 -21.31
CA ARG A 325 -10.95 -60.54 -20.82
C ARG A 325 -9.94 -61.08 -21.84
N ASN A 326 -10.27 -61.09 -23.13
CA ASN A 326 -9.33 -61.50 -24.19
C ASN A 326 -8.09 -60.59 -24.27
N TYR A 327 -8.26 -59.27 -24.14
CA TYR A 327 -7.12 -58.35 -24.06
C TYR A 327 -6.24 -58.61 -22.83
N ILE A 328 -6.85 -58.93 -21.68
CA ILE A 328 -6.14 -59.26 -20.45
C ILE A 328 -5.36 -60.57 -20.61
N ASP A 329 -6.01 -61.63 -21.10
CA ASP A 329 -5.42 -62.96 -21.27
C ASP A 329 -4.24 -62.94 -22.25
N THR A 330 -4.25 -62.03 -23.21
CA THR A 330 -3.17 -61.80 -24.19
C THR A 330 -2.15 -60.73 -23.76
N ASN A 331 -2.28 -60.17 -22.56
CA ASN A 331 -1.44 -59.09 -22.01
C ASN A 331 -1.37 -57.83 -22.89
N GLN A 332 -2.42 -57.54 -23.63
CA GLN A 332 -2.53 -56.39 -24.53
C GLN A 332 -3.07 -55.14 -23.79
N TYR A 333 -2.45 -54.79 -22.66
CA TYR A 333 -2.91 -53.68 -21.82
C TYR A 333 -2.82 -52.33 -22.53
N HIS A 334 -1.79 -52.12 -23.35
CA HIS A 334 -1.58 -50.87 -24.09
C HIS A 334 -2.80 -50.49 -24.94
N ASP A 335 -3.36 -51.45 -25.67
CA ASP A 335 -4.51 -51.20 -26.54
C ASP A 335 -5.82 -51.14 -25.75
N LEU A 336 -5.93 -51.94 -24.68
CA LEU A 336 -7.09 -51.92 -23.78
C LEU A 336 -7.26 -50.56 -23.07
N VAL A 337 -6.15 -49.91 -22.73
CA VAL A 337 -6.11 -48.60 -22.05
C VAL A 337 -6.73 -47.48 -22.92
N GLU A 338 -6.74 -47.60 -24.25
CA GLU A 338 -7.41 -46.62 -25.13
C GLU A 338 -8.94 -46.60 -24.96
N HIS A 339 -9.51 -47.63 -24.33
CA HIS A 339 -10.94 -47.74 -24.01
C HIS A 339 -11.26 -47.42 -22.54
N ASP A 340 -10.28 -46.94 -21.78
CA ASP A 340 -10.46 -46.51 -20.38
C ASP A 340 -11.19 -45.15 -20.32
N GLN A 341 -12.27 -45.11 -19.55
CA GLN A 341 -13.09 -43.91 -19.40
C GLN A 341 -12.30 -42.74 -18.81
N LEU A 342 -11.44 -42.96 -17.80
CA LEU A 342 -10.70 -41.85 -17.17
C LEU A 342 -9.77 -41.18 -18.18
N ILE A 343 -8.99 -41.98 -18.91
CA ILE A 343 -8.08 -41.47 -19.95
C ILE A 343 -8.85 -40.73 -21.03
N ALA A 344 -9.99 -41.26 -21.48
CA ALA A 344 -10.84 -40.57 -22.44
C ALA A 344 -11.38 -39.23 -21.87
N GLN A 345 -11.84 -39.20 -20.61
CA GLN A 345 -12.36 -37.98 -19.99
C GLN A 345 -11.26 -36.93 -19.75
N MET A 346 -10.06 -37.34 -19.36
CA MET A 346 -8.90 -36.45 -19.21
C MET A 346 -8.44 -35.88 -20.55
N ARG A 347 -8.35 -36.73 -21.59
CA ARG A 347 -7.99 -36.33 -22.97
C ARG A 347 -8.98 -35.29 -23.53
N ASN A 348 -10.26 -35.42 -23.16
CA ASN A 348 -11.32 -34.48 -23.53
C ASN A 348 -11.51 -33.32 -22.53
N GLU A 349 -10.58 -33.14 -21.60
CA GLU A 349 -10.56 -32.07 -20.58
C GLU A 349 -11.82 -32.00 -19.69
N LYS A 350 -12.54 -33.11 -19.52
CA LYS A 350 -13.78 -33.20 -18.72
C LYS A 350 -13.53 -33.35 -17.22
N CYS A 351 -12.39 -33.95 -16.85
CA CYS A 351 -11.95 -34.10 -15.47
C CYS A 351 -10.42 -34.05 -15.38
N PHE A 352 -9.89 -33.87 -14.16
CA PHE A 352 -8.46 -33.89 -13.86
C PHE A 352 -7.59 -33.06 -14.82
N GLN A 353 -8.05 -31.87 -15.17
CA GLN A 353 -7.34 -30.99 -16.11
C GLN A 353 -5.91 -30.70 -15.60
N LYS A 354 -4.93 -30.86 -16.49
CA LYS A 354 -3.48 -30.72 -16.22
C LYS A 354 -2.88 -31.74 -15.26
N PHE A 355 -3.67 -32.64 -14.65
CA PHE A 355 -3.09 -33.77 -13.94
C PHE A 355 -2.47 -34.73 -14.95
N LYS A 356 -1.46 -35.44 -14.49
CA LYS A 356 -0.73 -36.47 -15.23
C LYS A 356 -0.98 -37.81 -14.57
N GLU A 357 -0.96 -38.86 -15.38
CA GLU A 357 -1.02 -40.24 -14.94
C GLU A 357 0.11 -41.03 -15.62
N GLY A 358 0.58 -42.06 -14.91
CA GLY A 358 1.61 -42.97 -15.41
C GLY A 358 1.08 -43.89 -16.50
N TRP A 359 1.99 -44.45 -17.28
CA TRP A 359 1.62 -45.53 -18.20
C TRP A 359 1.20 -46.77 -17.41
N ILE A 360 0.00 -47.28 -17.69
CA ILE A 360 -0.55 -48.46 -17.03
C ILE A 360 0.01 -49.71 -17.70
N GLN A 361 0.80 -50.49 -16.96
CA GLN A 361 1.43 -51.73 -17.43
C GLN A 361 1.02 -52.95 -16.61
N PHE A 362 -0.03 -52.83 -15.80
CA PHE A 362 -0.54 -53.87 -14.91
C PHE A 362 -2.00 -54.19 -15.25
N GLN A 363 -2.43 -55.43 -14.96
CA GLN A 363 -3.80 -55.87 -15.20
C GLN A 363 -4.85 -55.05 -14.42
N PRO A 364 -6.10 -54.96 -14.91
CA PRO A 364 -7.20 -54.32 -14.18
C PRO A 364 -7.31 -54.76 -12.72
N THR A 365 -7.58 -53.81 -11.83
CA THR A 365 -7.54 -54.01 -10.38
C THR A 365 -8.88 -54.37 -9.77
N TYR A 366 -9.95 -54.32 -10.56
CA TYR A 366 -11.33 -54.65 -10.21
C TYR A 366 -11.93 -55.52 -11.32
N LYS A 367 -12.86 -56.47 -11.09
CA LYS A 367 -13.40 -56.98 -9.82
C LYS A 367 -13.02 -58.44 -9.65
N TYR A 368 -12.44 -58.78 -8.50
CA TYR A 368 -12.03 -60.14 -8.16
C TYR A 368 -12.98 -60.78 -7.16
N ASN A 369 -12.99 -62.11 -7.09
CA ASN A 369 -13.53 -62.82 -5.93
C ASN A 369 -12.58 -62.62 -4.73
N PRO A 370 -13.05 -62.07 -3.58
CA PRO A 370 -12.20 -61.84 -2.41
C PRO A 370 -11.43 -63.09 -1.98
N GLY A 371 -10.14 -62.93 -1.68
CA GLY A 371 -9.22 -64.00 -1.31
C GLY A 371 -8.54 -64.72 -2.48
N THR A 372 -8.93 -64.43 -3.73
CA THR A 372 -8.47 -65.15 -4.93
C THR A 372 -7.89 -64.20 -5.99
N ASP A 373 -7.38 -64.76 -7.09
CA ASP A 373 -7.08 -64.01 -8.32
C ASP A 373 -8.11 -64.25 -9.42
N ASP A 374 -9.23 -64.91 -9.07
CA ASP A 374 -10.30 -65.20 -10.01
C ASP A 374 -11.21 -63.97 -10.17
N TRP A 375 -11.65 -63.73 -11.41
CA TRP A 375 -12.62 -62.67 -11.71
C TRP A 375 -13.97 -62.92 -11.04
N ASP A 376 -14.74 -61.85 -10.82
CA ASP A 376 -16.09 -61.89 -10.27
C ASP A 376 -16.97 -62.93 -10.99
N SER A 377 -17.40 -63.95 -10.26
CA SER A 377 -18.27 -65.01 -10.77
C SER A 377 -19.75 -64.79 -10.44
N GLU A 378 -20.09 -63.82 -9.57
CA GLU A 378 -21.47 -63.61 -9.12
C GLU A 378 -22.24 -62.71 -10.11
N LYS A 379 -21.67 -61.54 -10.42
CA LYS A 379 -22.31 -60.54 -11.29
C LYS A 379 -21.59 -60.34 -12.61
N ASP A 380 -20.52 -61.12 -12.81
CA ASP A 380 -19.65 -61.08 -13.99
C ASP A 380 -19.34 -59.65 -14.43
N ARG A 381 -18.85 -58.85 -13.47
CA ARG A 381 -18.47 -57.46 -13.75
C ARG A 381 -17.29 -57.41 -14.70
N ILE A 382 -17.36 -56.50 -15.66
CA ILE A 382 -16.26 -56.20 -16.58
C ILE A 382 -15.03 -55.75 -15.76
N PRO A 383 -13.85 -56.36 -15.96
CA PRO A 383 -12.63 -55.89 -15.32
C PRO A 383 -12.33 -54.41 -15.63
N ALA A 384 -11.83 -53.65 -14.66
CA ALA A 384 -11.54 -52.23 -14.82
C ALA A 384 -10.35 -51.74 -13.97
N TRP A 385 -9.68 -50.67 -14.43
CA TRP A 385 -8.73 -49.89 -13.64
C TRP A 385 -9.44 -48.81 -12.83
N CYS A 386 -10.13 -49.24 -11.78
CA CYS A 386 -10.81 -48.34 -10.85
C CYS A 386 -9.83 -47.57 -9.97
N ASP A 387 -8.72 -48.21 -9.58
CA ASP A 387 -7.76 -47.71 -8.60
C ASP A 387 -6.60 -46.95 -9.28
N ARG A 388 -6.53 -45.62 -9.07
CA ARG A 388 -5.68 -44.73 -9.89
C ARG A 388 -4.82 -43.80 -9.05
N VAL A 389 -3.69 -43.36 -9.61
CA VAL A 389 -2.78 -42.39 -8.97
C VAL A 389 -2.33 -41.35 -10.00
N LEU A 390 -2.80 -40.13 -9.81
CA LEU A 390 -2.52 -38.97 -10.63
C LEU A 390 -1.70 -37.94 -9.84
N TRP A 391 -1.02 -37.05 -10.54
CA TRP A 391 -0.32 -35.93 -9.92
C TRP A 391 -0.44 -34.64 -10.71
N TRP A 392 -0.28 -33.52 -10.02
CA TRP A 392 -0.21 -32.18 -10.58
C TRP A 392 0.90 -31.39 -9.90
N THR A 393 1.49 -30.44 -10.63
CA THR A 393 2.59 -29.60 -10.15
C THR A 393 2.38 -28.16 -10.59
N SER A 394 2.66 -27.20 -9.69
CA SER A 394 2.65 -25.78 -10.02
C SER A 394 3.99 -25.32 -10.61
N GLY A 395 3.95 -24.33 -11.52
CA GLY A 395 5.16 -23.65 -12.03
C GLY A 395 6.23 -24.62 -12.58
N ASN A 396 7.47 -24.40 -12.13
CA ASN A 396 8.64 -25.18 -12.53
C ASN A 396 8.96 -26.36 -11.57
N ASN A 397 8.04 -26.70 -10.66
CA ASN A 397 8.25 -27.84 -9.76
C ASN A 397 8.35 -29.14 -10.58
N SER A 398 9.25 -30.04 -10.18
CA SER A 398 9.53 -31.27 -10.91
C SER A 398 9.14 -32.49 -10.09
N VAL A 399 8.28 -33.32 -10.68
CA VAL A 399 7.87 -34.63 -10.18
C VAL A 399 8.09 -35.64 -11.30
N GLN A 400 8.90 -36.65 -11.02
CA GLN A 400 9.16 -37.77 -11.91
C GLN A 400 8.57 -39.04 -11.31
N GLN A 401 7.66 -39.70 -12.03
CA GLN A 401 7.18 -41.02 -11.63
C GLN A 401 8.24 -42.07 -11.96
N MET A 402 8.57 -42.91 -10.97
CA MET A 402 9.57 -43.96 -11.05
C MET A 402 8.95 -45.35 -11.21
N ALA A 403 7.80 -45.57 -10.58
CA ALA A 403 7.05 -46.82 -10.68
C ALA A 403 5.55 -46.55 -10.60
N TYR A 404 4.76 -47.35 -11.30
CA TYR A 404 3.30 -47.38 -11.18
C TYR A 404 2.79 -48.80 -11.43
N THR A 405 2.35 -49.48 -10.37
CA THR A 405 1.98 -50.91 -10.44
C THR A 405 0.92 -51.29 -9.42
N SER A 406 0.22 -52.40 -9.67
CA SER A 406 -0.62 -53.07 -8.69
C SER A 406 0.19 -54.07 -7.82
N CYS A 407 -0.44 -54.54 -6.74
CA CYS A 407 0.12 -55.50 -5.79
C CYS A 407 -0.80 -56.75 -5.70
N PRO A 408 -0.84 -57.60 -6.74
CA PRO A 408 -1.75 -58.74 -6.82
C PRO A 408 -1.56 -59.78 -5.70
N GLN A 409 -0.39 -59.79 -5.05
CA GLN A 409 -0.12 -60.62 -3.87
C GLN A 409 -1.03 -60.33 -2.66
N LEU A 410 -1.64 -59.15 -2.61
CA LEU A 410 -2.61 -58.77 -1.58
C LEU A 410 -4.02 -59.04 -2.11
N LYS A 411 -4.61 -60.16 -1.69
CA LYS A 411 -5.87 -60.69 -2.24
C LYS A 411 -7.09 -60.49 -1.34
N LEU A 412 -6.95 -59.72 -0.26
CA LEU A 412 -7.98 -59.60 0.77
C LEU A 412 -9.33 -59.09 0.23
N SER A 413 -9.27 -58.12 -0.69
CA SER A 413 -10.43 -57.42 -1.25
C SER A 413 -10.76 -57.93 -2.66
N ASP A 414 -11.92 -57.55 -3.18
CA ASP A 414 -12.27 -57.65 -4.60
C ASP A 414 -11.53 -56.62 -5.47
N HIS A 415 -10.75 -55.73 -4.84
CA HIS A 415 -9.76 -54.88 -5.50
C HIS A 415 -8.32 -55.28 -5.17
N LYS A 416 -7.41 -55.10 -6.13
CA LYS A 416 -5.96 -55.19 -5.91
C LYS A 416 -5.38 -53.81 -5.56
N PRO A 417 -4.56 -53.69 -4.51
CA PRO A 417 -3.92 -52.42 -4.16
C PRO A 417 -3.01 -51.91 -5.26
N VAL A 418 -2.89 -50.59 -5.38
CA VAL A 418 -2.02 -49.90 -6.34
C VAL A 418 -1.04 -49.02 -5.59
N HIS A 419 0.17 -48.87 -6.13
CA HIS A 419 1.09 -47.83 -5.66
C HIS A 419 1.82 -47.16 -6.83
N ALA A 420 2.24 -45.92 -6.59
CA ALA A 420 3.15 -45.19 -7.45
C ALA A 420 4.28 -44.58 -6.63
N LEU A 421 5.51 -44.73 -7.13
CA LEU A 421 6.71 -44.12 -6.54
C LEU A 421 7.11 -42.90 -7.37
N PHE A 422 7.43 -41.80 -6.70
CA PHE A 422 7.84 -40.55 -7.31
C PHE A 422 9.14 -40.02 -6.73
N ASN A 423 9.96 -39.43 -7.59
CA ASN A 423 11.01 -38.49 -7.22
C ASN A 423 10.44 -37.07 -7.30
N VAL A 424 10.45 -36.37 -6.17
CA VAL A 424 9.90 -35.02 -5.99
C VAL A 424 11.02 -34.07 -5.61
N ASN A 425 11.18 -33.00 -6.38
CA ASN A 425 12.15 -31.95 -6.07
C ASN A 425 11.56 -31.00 -5.02
N VAL A 426 12.15 -31.00 -3.83
CA VAL A 426 11.74 -30.19 -2.68
C VAL A 426 12.72 -29.04 -2.47
N LYS A 427 12.20 -27.83 -2.27
CA LYS A 427 12.95 -26.60 -2.02
C LYS A 427 13.41 -26.53 -0.58
N VAL A 428 14.72 -26.40 -0.36
CA VAL A 428 15.35 -26.27 0.95
C VAL A 428 16.02 -24.90 1.04
N VAL A 429 15.57 -24.07 1.99
CA VAL A 429 16.11 -22.72 2.19
C VAL A 429 17.38 -22.76 3.05
N ASP A 430 18.49 -22.26 2.50
CA ASP A 430 19.69 -21.96 3.27
C ASP A 430 19.51 -20.61 3.99
N LYS A 431 19.26 -20.67 5.29
CA LYS A 431 19.00 -19.49 6.13
C LYS A 431 20.15 -18.50 6.18
N ARG A 432 21.39 -18.94 5.97
CA ARG A 432 22.55 -18.03 5.93
C ARG A 432 22.58 -17.25 4.63
N ARG A 433 22.34 -17.93 3.50
CA ARG A 433 22.25 -17.27 2.18
C ARG A 433 21.03 -16.36 2.08
N GLU A 434 19.86 -16.81 2.55
CA GLU A 434 18.64 -16.00 2.58
C GLU A 434 18.86 -14.69 3.34
N LYS A 435 19.50 -14.76 4.51
CA LYS A 435 19.84 -13.57 5.30
C LYS A 435 20.79 -12.63 4.54
N SER A 436 21.83 -13.17 3.89
CA SER A 436 22.78 -12.38 3.12
C SER A 436 22.11 -11.64 1.95
N VAL A 437 21.22 -12.33 1.23
CA VAL A 437 20.47 -11.74 0.10
C VAL A 437 19.49 -10.69 0.62
N LEU A 438 18.80 -10.94 1.74
CA LEU A 438 17.92 -9.95 2.39
C LEU A 438 18.68 -8.68 2.78
N GLU A 439 19.86 -8.83 3.40
CA GLU A 439 20.70 -7.68 3.79
C GLU A 439 21.15 -6.86 2.57
N GLU A 440 21.44 -7.51 1.44
CA GLU A 440 21.77 -6.84 0.19
C GLU A 440 20.56 -6.11 -0.41
N VAL A 441 19.41 -6.77 -0.53
CA VAL A 441 18.15 -6.18 -1.03
C VAL A 441 17.77 -4.93 -0.21
N VAL A 442 17.81 -5.03 1.12
CA VAL A 442 17.50 -3.90 2.00
C VAL A 442 18.49 -2.75 1.79
N ARG A 443 19.80 -3.04 1.69
CA ARG A 443 20.83 -2.03 1.45
C ARG A 443 20.64 -1.31 0.11
N GLU A 444 20.28 -2.05 -0.94
CA GLU A 444 19.99 -1.45 -2.25
C GLU A 444 18.76 -0.55 -2.21
N LEU A 445 17.72 -0.94 -1.46
CA LEU A 445 16.53 -0.10 -1.26
C LEU A 445 16.86 1.18 -0.50
N ASP A 446 17.60 1.08 0.60
CA ASP A 446 18.04 2.26 1.36
C ASP A 446 18.86 3.21 0.50
N LYS A 447 19.77 2.66 -0.31
CA LYS A 447 20.56 3.47 -1.25
C LYS A 447 19.66 4.18 -2.26
N ARG A 448 18.71 3.47 -2.88
CA ARG A 448 17.76 4.07 -3.84
C ARG A 448 16.92 5.15 -3.19
N GLU A 449 16.32 4.89 -2.04
CA GLU A 449 15.51 5.88 -1.31
C GLU A 449 16.31 7.15 -1.00
N ASN A 450 17.56 7.00 -0.56
CA ASN A 450 18.44 8.12 -0.29
C ASN A 450 18.84 8.89 -1.58
N ASP A 451 19.13 8.17 -2.67
CA ASP A 451 19.46 8.76 -3.98
C ASP A 451 18.26 9.55 -4.56
N PHE A 452 17.02 9.17 -4.20
CA PHE A 452 15.79 9.83 -4.64
C PHE A 452 15.31 10.96 -3.71
N LEU A 453 16.04 11.31 -2.65
CA LEU A 453 15.70 12.48 -1.85
C LEU A 453 15.86 13.78 -2.66
N PRO A 454 14.89 14.72 -2.61
CA PRO A 454 14.99 16.03 -3.25
C PRO A 454 16.22 16.82 -2.78
N GLN A 455 17.07 17.22 -3.71
CA GLN A 455 18.33 17.94 -3.44
C GLN A 455 18.52 19.07 -4.44
N VAL A 456 18.77 20.28 -3.92
CA VAL A 456 19.11 21.46 -4.74
C VAL A 456 20.31 22.18 -4.16
N GLU A 457 21.05 22.86 -5.01
CA GLU A 457 22.08 23.82 -4.63
C GLU A 457 21.68 25.23 -5.08
N LEU A 458 22.10 26.23 -4.32
CA LEU A 458 21.93 27.63 -4.67
C LEU A 458 23.26 28.18 -5.19
N ASN A 459 23.24 28.85 -6.35
CA ASN A 459 24.44 29.53 -6.86
C ASN A 459 24.90 30.69 -5.95
N ILE A 460 23.96 31.30 -5.22
CA ILE A 460 24.18 32.39 -4.26
C ILE A 460 23.47 32.01 -2.95
N LYS A 461 24.22 31.99 -1.85
CA LYS A 461 23.73 31.59 -0.53
C LYS A 461 23.26 32.75 0.34
N GLU A 462 23.69 33.98 0.01
CA GLU A 462 23.36 35.20 0.74
C GLU A 462 23.27 36.38 -0.24
N LEU A 463 22.30 37.27 -0.04
CA LEU A 463 22.06 38.42 -0.91
C LEU A 463 22.30 39.73 -0.16
N HIS A 464 23.18 40.55 -0.70
CA HIS A 464 23.55 41.85 -0.16
C HIS A 464 23.18 42.94 -1.17
N PHE A 465 22.18 43.75 -0.85
CA PHE A 465 21.67 44.79 -1.75
C PHE A 465 22.36 46.15 -1.58
N GLY A 466 23.24 46.27 -0.59
CA GLY A 466 23.92 47.52 -0.26
C GLY A 466 22.94 48.59 0.17
N ASN A 467 23.18 49.84 -0.24
CA ASN A 467 22.36 50.97 0.14
C ASN A 467 21.04 51.02 -0.63
N ILE A 468 19.91 51.30 0.03
CA ILE A 468 18.58 51.42 -0.58
C ILE A 468 17.95 52.77 -0.21
N GLN A 469 17.41 53.48 -1.19
CA GLN A 469 16.68 54.73 -1.00
C GLN A 469 15.16 54.53 -1.03
N PHE A 470 14.42 55.53 -0.57
CA PHE A 470 12.96 55.58 -0.65
C PHE A 470 12.48 55.51 -2.11
N LEU A 471 11.51 54.63 -2.38
CA LEU A 471 10.98 54.33 -3.72
C LEU A 471 12.03 53.84 -4.73
N GLU A 472 13.23 53.46 -4.28
CA GLU A 472 14.22 52.78 -5.10
C GLU A 472 13.99 51.27 -5.06
N LYS A 473 13.85 50.64 -6.23
CA LYS A 473 13.77 49.18 -6.34
C LYS A 473 15.12 48.63 -6.78
N LYS A 474 15.79 47.86 -5.92
CA LYS A 474 16.97 47.08 -6.31
C LYS A 474 16.63 45.62 -6.42
N SER A 475 17.04 44.99 -7.52
CA SER A 475 16.76 43.58 -7.80
C SER A 475 18.05 42.80 -7.96
N GLN A 476 18.08 41.58 -7.42
CA GLN A 476 19.08 40.56 -7.66
C GLN A 476 18.35 39.24 -7.91
N SER A 477 19.06 38.24 -8.40
CA SER A 477 18.49 36.92 -8.66
C SER A 477 19.49 35.85 -8.29
N PHE A 478 18.98 34.73 -7.80
CA PHE A 478 19.77 33.52 -7.60
C PHE A 478 19.09 32.34 -8.29
N GLU A 479 19.83 31.26 -8.45
CA GLU A 479 19.42 30.06 -9.15
C GLU A 479 19.31 28.90 -8.17
N ILE A 480 18.19 28.20 -8.25
CA ILE A 480 17.97 26.91 -7.61
C ILE A 480 18.32 25.84 -8.64
N ILE A 481 19.42 25.14 -8.41
CA ILE A 481 19.98 24.11 -9.30
C ILE A 481 19.59 22.75 -8.73
N ASN A 482 18.85 21.94 -9.48
CA ASN A 482 18.52 20.58 -9.04
C ASN A 482 19.68 19.63 -9.30
N VAL A 483 20.36 19.23 -8.23
CA VAL A 483 21.50 18.30 -8.24
C VAL A 483 21.10 16.87 -7.89
N GLY A 484 19.83 16.64 -7.54
CA GLY A 484 19.28 15.34 -7.18
C GLY A 484 18.82 14.50 -8.39
N GLN A 485 18.33 13.29 -8.12
CA GLN A 485 17.83 12.36 -9.14
C GLN A 485 16.34 12.54 -9.47
N VAL A 486 15.62 13.36 -8.71
CA VAL A 486 14.17 13.56 -8.84
C VAL A 486 13.83 15.01 -9.13
N ALA A 487 12.66 15.26 -9.72
CA ALA A 487 12.13 16.61 -9.81
C ALA A 487 11.84 17.17 -8.40
N VAL A 488 12.23 18.41 -8.17
CA VAL A 488 12.11 19.06 -6.85
C VAL A 488 11.03 20.13 -6.91
N GLN A 489 10.02 20.01 -6.04
CA GLN A 489 9.07 21.08 -5.79
C GLN A 489 9.56 21.91 -4.60
N TYR A 490 9.66 23.23 -4.78
CA TYR A 490 10.05 24.16 -3.74
C TYR A 490 8.98 25.20 -3.47
N THR A 491 8.98 25.73 -2.26
CA THR A 491 8.18 26.89 -1.86
C THR A 491 8.89 27.66 -0.76
N PHE A 492 8.71 28.98 -0.70
CA PHE A 492 9.11 29.73 0.49
C PHE A 492 8.05 29.60 1.57
N ILE A 493 8.47 29.31 2.80
CA ILE A 493 7.57 29.11 3.94
C ILE A 493 7.78 30.17 5.03
N PRO A 494 6.75 30.49 5.83
CA PRO A 494 6.88 31.38 6.98
C PRO A 494 7.87 30.85 8.02
N LYS A 495 8.62 31.76 8.63
CA LYS A 495 9.44 31.50 9.81
C LYS A 495 8.54 31.17 11.01
N LEU A 496 9.09 30.44 11.99
CA LEU A 496 8.40 30.18 13.26
C LEU A 496 7.90 31.51 13.86
N GLN A 497 6.60 31.59 14.15
CA GLN A 497 5.90 32.77 14.70
C GLN A 497 5.59 33.91 13.72
N GLU A 498 5.97 33.81 12.44
CA GLU A 498 5.59 34.78 11.40
C GLU A 498 4.42 34.27 10.54
N LYS A 499 3.56 35.18 10.07
CA LYS A 499 2.44 34.86 9.15
C LYS A 499 2.85 34.84 7.67
N HIS A 500 3.88 35.60 7.33
CA HIS A 500 4.38 35.77 5.97
C HIS A 500 5.78 35.18 5.86
N PHE A 501 6.16 34.72 4.66
CA PHE A 501 7.49 34.15 4.40
C PHE A 501 8.59 35.20 4.17
N CYS A 502 8.21 36.46 3.96
CA CYS A 502 9.13 37.59 3.79
C CYS A 502 8.57 38.86 4.42
N LYS A 503 9.44 39.82 4.72
CA LYS A 503 9.05 41.17 5.15
C LYS A 503 8.36 41.97 4.02
N PRO A 504 7.55 43.01 4.33
CA PRO A 504 6.79 43.77 3.35
C PRO A 504 7.62 44.47 2.27
N TRP A 505 8.84 44.91 2.61
CA TRP A 505 9.77 45.56 1.69
C TRP A 505 10.50 44.59 0.75
N LEU A 506 10.27 43.28 0.88
CA LEU A 506 10.92 42.23 0.10
C LEU A 506 9.93 41.57 -0.87
N ILE A 507 10.29 41.55 -2.15
CA ILE A 507 9.48 40.97 -3.22
C ILE A 507 10.22 39.77 -3.81
N ILE A 508 9.56 38.61 -3.88
CA ILE A 508 10.11 37.36 -4.43
C ILE A 508 9.24 36.87 -5.58
N ASP A 509 9.87 36.52 -6.70
CA ASP A 509 9.19 35.93 -7.86
C ASP A 509 10.10 34.93 -8.63
N PRO A 510 9.68 33.67 -8.82
CA PRO A 510 8.49 33.04 -8.25
C PRO A 510 8.68 32.62 -6.78
N CYS A 511 7.59 32.55 -6.01
CA CYS A 511 7.62 32.11 -4.60
C CYS A 511 7.52 30.59 -4.40
N ALA A 512 7.19 29.85 -5.46
CA ALA A 512 7.15 28.39 -5.50
C ALA A 512 7.37 27.91 -6.94
N GLY A 513 7.82 26.67 -7.11
CA GLY A 513 8.04 26.12 -8.44
C GLY A 513 8.47 24.66 -8.44
N LEU A 514 8.60 24.11 -9.64
CA LEU A 514 9.13 22.78 -9.91
C LEU A 514 10.44 22.91 -10.69
N VAL A 515 11.49 22.23 -10.24
CA VAL A 515 12.79 22.15 -10.92
C VAL A 515 13.01 20.70 -11.34
N LYS A 516 13.06 20.43 -12.65
CA LYS A 516 13.30 19.08 -13.17
C LYS A 516 14.74 18.64 -12.87
N GLN A 517 15.00 17.33 -12.99
CA GLN A 517 16.34 16.79 -12.83
C GLN A 517 17.32 17.49 -13.78
N ASN A 518 18.49 17.88 -13.27
CA ASN A 518 19.54 18.61 -13.99
C ASN A 518 19.10 19.98 -14.56
N ASP A 519 17.96 20.51 -14.12
CA ASP A 519 17.44 21.80 -14.54
C ASP A 519 17.71 22.86 -13.46
N THR A 520 17.57 24.12 -13.86
CA THR A 520 17.81 25.27 -12.98
C THR A 520 16.63 26.23 -13.03
N LYS A 521 16.29 26.82 -11.89
CA LYS A 521 15.22 27.82 -11.80
C LYS A 521 15.74 29.11 -11.17
N THR A 522 15.63 30.20 -11.91
CA THR A 522 15.95 31.55 -11.43
C THR A 522 14.82 32.09 -10.55
N VAL A 523 15.19 32.62 -9.39
CA VAL A 523 14.32 33.38 -8.47
C VAL A 523 14.80 34.81 -8.42
N ASN A 524 13.90 35.75 -8.74
CA ASN A 524 14.14 37.18 -8.66
C ASN A 524 13.74 37.70 -7.29
N ILE A 525 14.64 38.46 -6.68
CA ILE A 525 14.47 39.10 -5.38
C ILE A 525 14.62 40.60 -5.56
N ALA A 526 13.65 41.37 -5.08
CA ALA A 526 13.74 42.81 -5.09
C ALA A 526 13.46 43.40 -3.71
N VAL A 527 14.33 44.33 -3.30
CA VAL A 527 14.13 45.18 -2.13
C VAL A 527 13.51 46.49 -2.61
N PHE A 528 12.40 46.88 -2.00
CA PHE A 528 11.68 48.11 -2.31
C PHE A 528 11.13 48.72 -1.03
N VAL A 529 11.64 49.90 -0.68
CA VAL A 529 11.17 50.66 0.49
C VAL A 529 10.12 51.66 0.04
N ASP A 530 8.89 51.47 0.52
CA ASP A 530 7.75 52.33 0.25
C ASP A 530 7.37 53.18 1.47
N LYS A 531 6.24 53.89 1.37
CA LYS A 531 5.73 54.76 2.44
C LYS A 531 5.43 54.02 3.75
N ASP A 532 5.10 52.73 3.68
CA ASP A 532 4.67 51.95 4.85
C ASP A 532 5.90 51.39 5.58
N SER A 533 6.96 51.07 4.84
CA SER A 533 8.22 50.54 5.37
C SER A 533 9.20 51.64 5.80
N ALA A 534 9.17 52.82 5.16
CA ALA A 534 10.14 53.88 5.39
C ALA A 534 10.13 54.43 6.82
N GLY A 535 8.95 54.61 7.44
CA GLY A 535 8.85 55.17 8.78
C GLY A 535 9.49 54.29 9.86
N PRO A 536 9.12 53.01 9.97
CA PRO A 536 9.78 52.07 10.89
C PRO A 536 11.29 51.96 10.68
N LEU A 537 11.77 52.01 9.43
CA LEU A 537 13.19 51.98 9.09
C LEU A 537 13.91 53.26 9.53
N THR A 538 13.35 54.45 9.27
CA THR A 538 13.92 55.74 9.71
C THR A 538 13.96 55.85 11.23
N ALA A 539 12.92 55.38 11.92
CA ALA A 539 12.84 55.38 13.37
C ALA A 539 13.69 54.27 14.03
N GLY A 540 14.41 53.45 13.26
CA GLY A 540 15.24 52.35 13.78
C GLY A 540 14.45 51.20 14.43
N LYS A 541 13.12 51.17 14.23
CA LYS A 541 12.25 50.08 14.72
C LYS A 541 12.36 48.83 13.87
N GLU A 542 12.80 48.97 12.63
CA GLU A 542 13.04 47.89 11.67
C GLU A 542 14.41 48.06 11.00
N LYS A 543 14.96 46.96 10.47
CA LYS A 543 16.15 46.93 9.61
C LYS A 543 15.81 46.20 8.32
N ILE A 544 16.55 46.48 7.25
CA ILE A 544 16.44 45.71 6.00
C ILE A 544 17.28 44.42 6.13
N GLU A 545 16.82 43.52 6.99
CA GLU A 545 17.41 42.21 7.24
C GLU A 545 16.28 41.16 7.27
N ASP A 546 16.42 40.10 6.48
CA ASP A 546 15.47 38.97 6.48
C ASP A 546 16.17 37.64 6.16
N ILE A 547 15.55 36.52 6.52
CA ILE A 547 16.00 35.17 6.14
C ILE A 547 14.83 34.45 5.47
N LEU A 548 14.98 34.13 4.19
CA LEU A 548 14.01 33.30 3.47
C LEU A 548 14.26 31.83 3.77
N VAL A 549 13.17 31.08 4.01
CA VAL A 549 13.21 29.63 4.19
C VAL A 549 12.68 28.97 2.93
N LEU A 550 13.58 28.44 2.10
CA LEU A 550 13.26 27.66 0.91
C LEU A 550 13.01 26.21 1.34
N HIS A 551 11.75 25.80 1.36
CA HIS A 551 11.32 24.45 1.68
C HIS A 551 11.28 23.58 0.44
N LEU A 552 11.90 22.40 0.49
CA LEU A 552 11.77 21.37 -0.53
C LEU A 552 10.77 20.32 -0.07
N GLN A 553 9.76 20.04 -0.87
CA GLN A 553 8.78 19.01 -0.51
C GLN A 553 9.46 17.64 -0.42
N GLY A 554 9.52 17.05 0.79
CA GLY A 554 10.22 15.79 1.05
C GLY A 554 11.75 15.91 1.14
N GLY A 555 12.29 17.12 1.11
CA GLY A 555 13.72 17.40 1.24
C GLY A 555 14.06 18.24 2.49
N LYS A 556 15.25 18.85 2.48
CA LYS A 556 15.72 19.72 3.56
C LYS A 556 15.37 21.19 3.29
N ASP A 557 15.18 21.96 4.36
CA ASP A 557 15.02 23.40 4.27
C ASP A 557 16.37 24.10 4.04
N ILE A 558 16.37 25.14 3.21
CA ILE A 558 17.53 25.97 2.89
C ILE A 558 17.23 27.41 3.31
N PHE A 559 18.18 28.04 3.99
CA PHE A 559 18.05 29.40 4.52
C PHE A 559 18.85 30.37 3.66
N VAL A 560 18.21 31.45 3.19
CA VAL A 560 18.83 32.49 2.35
C VAL A 560 18.76 33.83 3.08
N PRO A 561 19.86 34.28 3.71
CA PRO A 561 19.93 35.59 4.35
C PRO A 561 19.92 36.72 3.32
N ILE A 562 19.21 37.79 3.63
CA ILE A 562 19.05 38.99 2.82
C ILE A 562 19.34 40.19 3.68
N THR A 563 20.24 41.06 3.22
CA THR A 563 20.61 42.28 3.93
C THR A 563 20.69 43.47 2.98
N ALA A 564 20.31 44.64 3.50
CA ALA A 564 20.55 45.93 2.88
C ALA A 564 20.68 47.02 3.96
N THR A 565 21.15 48.20 3.55
CA THR A 565 21.23 49.37 4.41
C THR A 565 20.28 50.43 3.86
N TYR A 566 19.24 50.78 4.62
CA TYR A 566 18.37 51.89 4.25
C TYR A 566 19.11 53.22 4.41
N ILE A 567 19.10 54.07 3.38
CA ILE A 567 19.53 55.46 3.49
C ILE A 567 18.31 56.29 3.92
N PRO A 568 18.31 56.88 5.13
CA PRO A 568 17.20 57.68 5.60
C PRO A 568 16.89 58.84 4.65
N SER A 569 15.59 59.07 4.45
CA SER A 569 15.07 60.19 3.69
C SER A 569 13.97 60.87 4.48
N VAL A 570 13.55 62.06 4.03
CA VAL A 570 12.47 62.82 4.65
C VAL A 570 11.13 62.08 4.57
N PHE A 571 11.04 61.08 3.69
CA PHE A 571 9.90 60.19 3.57
C PHE A 571 9.98 59.09 4.63
N GLY A 572 8.90 58.96 5.41
CA GLY A 572 8.81 58.07 6.58
C GLY A 572 8.97 58.80 7.92
N SER A 573 9.57 60.00 7.92
CA SER A 573 9.64 60.86 9.10
C SER A 573 8.30 61.55 9.40
N CYS A 574 7.97 61.75 10.68
CA CYS A 574 6.83 62.58 11.05
C CYS A 574 7.16 64.08 10.92
N ILE A 575 6.15 64.91 10.70
CA ILE A 575 6.32 66.37 10.53
C ILE A 575 6.93 66.97 11.81
N GLU A 576 6.54 66.45 12.96
CA GLU A 576 7.05 66.83 14.27
C GLU A 576 8.54 66.55 14.45
N SER A 577 9.09 65.55 13.77
CA SER A 577 10.53 65.24 13.75
C SER A 577 11.28 66.18 12.79
N LEU A 578 10.70 66.44 11.61
CA LEU A 578 11.34 67.22 10.56
C LEU A 578 11.60 68.69 10.96
N VAL A 579 10.77 69.29 11.82
CA VAL A 579 10.99 70.66 12.32
C VAL A 579 12.26 70.83 13.16
N PHE A 580 12.86 69.73 13.63
CA PHE A 580 14.12 69.75 14.38
C PHE A 580 15.35 69.48 13.50
N LEU A 581 15.17 69.22 12.21
CA LEU A 581 16.25 68.96 11.27
C LEU A 581 16.62 70.24 10.52
N TYR A 582 17.73 70.89 10.87
CA TYR A 582 18.21 72.09 10.16
C TYR A 582 19.08 71.79 8.95
N ARG A 583 19.68 70.59 8.89
CA ARG A 583 20.52 70.12 7.78
C ARG A 583 19.78 69.09 6.94
N PRO A 584 20.20 68.82 5.68
CA PRO A 584 19.72 67.67 4.92
C PRO A 584 19.72 66.41 5.79
N ILE A 585 18.66 65.60 5.71
CA ILE A 585 18.49 64.43 6.59
C ILE A 585 19.67 63.44 6.48
N GLN A 586 20.28 63.36 5.30
CA GLN A 586 21.44 62.50 5.05
C GLN A 586 22.72 62.95 5.78
N ASP A 587 22.80 64.22 6.18
CA ASP A 587 23.93 64.77 6.94
C ASP A 587 23.76 64.56 8.46
N VAL A 588 22.62 64.01 8.89
CA VAL A 588 22.30 63.77 10.29
C VAL A 588 22.67 62.31 10.64
N PRO A 589 23.47 62.07 11.70
CA PRO A 589 23.79 60.71 12.12
C PRO A 589 22.53 59.89 12.42
N VAL A 590 22.48 58.63 11.96
CA VAL A 590 21.32 57.73 12.12
C VAL A 590 20.85 57.63 13.57
N ALA A 591 21.78 57.58 14.54
CA ALA A 591 21.43 57.57 15.96
C ALA A 591 20.60 58.80 16.38
N LYS A 592 20.97 59.99 15.88
CA LYS A 592 20.21 61.22 16.15
C LYS A 592 18.85 61.23 15.44
N LEU A 593 18.73 60.60 14.27
CA LEU A 593 17.44 60.45 13.58
C LEU A 593 16.50 59.54 14.39
N ILE A 594 17.02 58.41 14.87
CA ILE A 594 16.29 57.49 15.76
C ILE A 594 15.85 58.22 17.03
N ASP A 595 16.75 58.99 17.66
CA ASP A 595 16.42 59.76 18.85
C ASP A 595 15.27 60.73 18.56
N VAL A 596 15.34 61.50 17.48
CA VAL A 596 14.29 62.49 17.12
C VAL A 596 12.95 61.82 16.83
N GLU A 597 12.93 60.67 16.14
CA GLU A 597 11.70 59.93 15.81
C GLU A 597 11.13 59.10 16.97
N CYS A 598 11.97 58.64 17.91
CA CYS A 598 11.56 57.84 19.07
C CYS A 598 11.27 58.69 20.31
N SER A 599 11.76 59.92 20.36
CA SER A 599 11.51 60.84 21.47
C SER A 599 10.01 61.13 21.60
N GLN A 600 9.38 60.53 22.61
CA GLN A 600 8.27 61.20 23.28
C GLN A 600 8.77 62.57 23.75
N LEU A 601 7.89 63.57 23.71
CA LEU A 601 8.17 65.02 23.78
C LEU A 601 9.15 65.51 24.88
N ASP A 602 9.56 64.67 25.83
CA ASP A 602 10.33 65.01 27.03
C ASP A 602 11.85 64.75 26.95
N ALA A 603 12.38 64.22 25.84
CA ALA A 603 13.83 63.90 25.70
C ALA A 603 14.56 64.79 24.67
N ARG A 604 14.06 65.98 24.37
CA ARG A 604 14.68 66.89 23.39
C ARG A 604 15.77 67.76 24.04
N PRO A 605 16.92 68.00 23.40
CA PRO A 605 17.96 68.88 23.95
C PRO A 605 17.39 70.29 24.20
N VAL A 606 17.66 70.84 25.38
CA VAL A 606 17.15 72.14 25.86
C VAL A 606 17.50 73.33 24.94
N ASP A 607 18.44 73.15 24.00
CA ASP A 607 18.95 74.20 23.10
C ASP A 607 18.52 74.08 21.61
N SER A 608 17.62 73.16 21.22
CA SER A 608 17.15 73.07 19.82
C SER A 608 15.80 73.77 19.59
N LYS A 609 15.81 74.98 19.00
CA LYS A 609 14.61 75.77 18.67
C LYS A 609 13.91 75.26 17.41
N ALA A 610 12.81 74.51 17.54
CA ALA A 610 12.02 74.00 16.41
C ALA A 610 11.79 75.05 15.31
N LEU A 611 11.86 74.63 14.04
CA LEU A 611 11.40 75.42 12.91
C LEU A 611 9.87 75.54 12.93
N ASP A 612 9.34 76.68 12.51
CA ASP A 612 7.87 76.88 12.43
C ASP A 612 7.21 75.97 11.38
N LEU A 613 7.96 75.59 10.34
CA LEU A 613 7.57 74.64 9.31
C LEU A 613 8.81 73.82 8.90
N PRO A 614 8.69 72.51 8.62
CA PRO A 614 9.79 71.74 8.03
C PRO A 614 10.34 72.40 6.77
N LYS A 615 11.66 72.53 6.70
CA LYS A 615 12.34 73.14 5.54
C LYS A 615 12.01 72.40 4.24
N GLU A 616 11.78 71.09 4.32
CA GLU A 616 11.39 70.23 3.20
C GLU A 616 10.06 70.64 2.57
N LEU A 617 9.06 70.99 3.38
CA LEU A 617 7.75 71.45 2.90
C LEU A 617 7.89 72.84 2.27
N TRP A 618 8.70 73.71 2.86
CA TRP A 618 9.00 75.02 2.28
C TRP A 618 9.69 74.88 0.91
N LEU A 619 10.71 74.03 0.80
CA LEU A 619 11.41 73.73 -0.45
C LEU A 619 10.48 73.14 -1.52
N LEU A 620 9.57 72.25 -1.13
CA LEU A 620 8.57 71.68 -2.03
C LEU A 620 7.62 72.76 -2.57
N VAL A 621 7.07 73.60 -1.70
CA VAL A 621 6.16 74.69 -2.09
C VAL A 621 6.87 75.72 -2.97
N ASP A 622 8.09 76.13 -2.60
CA ASP A 622 8.92 77.05 -3.37
C ASP A 622 9.25 76.48 -4.76
N HIS A 623 9.60 75.19 -4.84
CA HIS A 623 9.84 74.52 -6.11
C HIS A 623 8.58 74.46 -6.99
N LEU A 624 7.43 74.08 -6.42
CA LEU A 624 6.15 74.05 -7.14
C LEU A 624 5.74 75.45 -7.62
N GLN A 625 5.97 76.49 -6.81
CA GLN A 625 5.69 77.87 -7.18
C GLN A 625 6.59 78.34 -8.34
N LYS A 626 7.88 77.98 -8.32
CA LYS A 626 8.86 78.40 -9.34
C LYS A 626 8.76 77.62 -10.65
N HIS A 627 8.43 76.33 -10.57
CA HIS A 627 8.55 75.39 -11.70
C HIS A 627 7.24 74.70 -12.07
N GLY A 628 6.26 74.62 -11.17
CA GLY A 628 5.02 73.85 -11.39
C GLY A 628 4.14 74.36 -12.54
N MET A 629 4.31 75.63 -12.96
CA MET A 629 3.64 76.20 -14.14
C MET A 629 4.38 75.93 -15.46
N LYS A 630 5.60 75.37 -15.42
CA LYS A 630 6.47 75.13 -16.59
C LYS A 630 6.62 73.66 -16.97
N GLU A 631 6.22 72.72 -16.12
CA GLU A 631 6.36 71.27 -16.33
C GLU A 631 5.00 70.56 -16.49
N VAL A 632 4.07 71.15 -17.26
CA VAL A 632 2.78 70.53 -17.64
C VAL A 632 2.88 69.86 -19.00
#